data_AF-A0A7L2EWV2-F1
#
_entry.id   AF-A0A7L2EWV2-F1
#
_cell.length_a   1.000
_cell.length_b   1.000
_cell.length_c   1.000
_cell.angle_alpha   90.00
_cell.angle_beta   90.00
_cell.angle_gamma   90.00
#
_symmetry.space_group_name_H-M   'P 1'
#
loop_
_entity.id
_entity.type
_entity.pdbx_description
1 polymer ?
#
loop_
_entity_poly.entity_id
_entity_poly.type
_entity_poly.pdbx_seq_one_letter_code
_entity_poly.pdbx_strand_id
1 'polypeptide(L)'
;LDLSNCSLQSVPPGLAEATAAIVLDLTENPLPAVPSASFRGFTDLQSLAVPLALECPGGSDAWQDVTVDRSSRLCQEQRNPCNSSQQLAWPCPENSVCAPDGPGLVQCLCEGPFHGYRCLREDTFPMLLFGGILGTATVSLSLLLWGTQRRKAKSP
;
A
#
# COMPACT_ATOMS: atom_id res chain seq x y z
N LEU A 1 -3.57 3.73 -19.83
CA LEU A 1 -4.99 3.77 -19.47
C LEU A 1 -5.52 5.13 -19.89
N ASP A 2 -6.38 5.16 -20.89
CA ASP A 2 -6.98 6.40 -21.38
C ASP A 2 -8.38 6.53 -20.76
N LEU A 3 -8.58 7.59 -19.97
CA LEU A 3 -9.85 7.97 -19.38
C LEU A 3 -10.21 9.41 -19.79
N SER A 4 -9.64 9.89 -20.89
CA SER A 4 -9.96 11.20 -21.44
C SER A 4 -11.44 11.28 -21.85
N ASN A 5 -12.03 12.46 -21.69
CA ASN A 5 -13.40 12.76 -22.15
C ASN A 5 -14.47 11.73 -21.72
N CYS A 6 -14.35 11.23 -20.49
CA CYS A 6 -15.26 10.24 -19.91
C CYS A 6 -16.34 10.89 -19.03
N SER A 7 -16.46 12.23 -19.06
CA SER A 7 -17.37 13.03 -18.21
C SER A 7 -17.20 12.77 -16.70
N LEU A 8 -15.97 12.46 -16.27
CA LEU A 8 -15.64 12.16 -14.89
C LEU A 8 -15.72 13.42 -14.02
N GLN A 9 -16.50 13.35 -12.94
CA GLN A 9 -16.60 14.44 -11.94
C GLN A 9 -15.63 14.27 -10.77
N SER A 10 -14.99 13.10 -10.67
CA SER A 10 -13.97 12.78 -9.68
C SER A 10 -13.07 11.67 -10.21
N VAL A 11 -11.89 11.52 -9.61
CA VAL A 11 -11.01 10.38 -9.90
C VAL A 11 -11.73 9.09 -9.47
N PRO A 12 -11.92 8.09 -10.36
CA PRO A 12 -12.69 6.90 -10.04
C PRO A 12 -12.08 6.12 -8.86
N PRO A 13 -12.87 5.65 -7.89
CA PRO A 13 -12.34 4.87 -6.77
C PRO A 13 -11.70 3.54 -7.23
N GLY A 14 -12.20 2.95 -8.32
CA GLY A 14 -11.62 1.75 -8.93
C GLY A 14 -10.28 1.98 -9.64
N LEU A 15 -9.82 3.24 -9.78
CA LEU A 15 -8.51 3.52 -10.39
C LEU A 15 -7.37 2.88 -9.59
N ALA A 16 -7.53 2.67 -8.29
CA ALA A 16 -6.56 1.98 -7.44
C ALA A 16 -6.28 0.52 -7.85
N GLU A 17 -7.09 -0.08 -8.73
CA GLU A 17 -6.82 -1.42 -9.27
C GLU A 17 -5.85 -1.39 -10.47
N ALA A 18 -5.60 -0.21 -11.04
CA ALA A 18 -4.77 -0.02 -12.23
C ALA A 18 -3.34 0.45 -11.89
N THR A 19 -2.78 0.04 -10.74
CA THR A 19 -1.45 0.49 -10.26
C THR A 19 -0.29 0.19 -11.22
N ALA A 20 -0.43 -0.82 -12.07
CA ALA A 20 0.54 -1.15 -13.12
C ALA A 20 0.50 -0.22 -14.35
N ALA A 21 -0.36 0.81 -14.35
CA ALA A 21 -0.44 1.75 -15.46
C ALA A 21 0.82 2.62 -15.53
N ILE A 22 1.48 2.59 -16.69
CA ILE A 22 2.66 3.41 -17.00
C ILE A 22 2.25 4.78 -17.57
N VAL A 23 1.14 4.82 -18.30
CA VAL A 23 0.58 6.02 -18.92
C VAL A 23 -0.87 6.15 -18.51
N LEU A 24 -1.29 7.33 -18.06
CA LEU A 24 -2.66 7.63 -17.65
C LEU A 24 -3.10 8.98 -18.21
N ASP A 25 -4.27 9.02 -18.83
CA ASP A 25 -4.86 10.26 -19.36
C ASP A 25 -6.20 10.54 -18.68
N LEU A 26 -6.32 11.69 -18.03
CA LEU A 26 -7.51 12.20 -17.37
C LEU A 26 -8.03 13.49 -18.01
N THR A 27 -7.49 13.88 -19.16
CA THR A 27 -7.83 15.14 -19.84
C THR A 27 -9.30 15.19 -20.27
N GLU A 28 -9.79 16.38 -20.61
CA GLU A 28 -11.16 16.58 -21.08
C GLU A 28 -12.26 16.09 -20.10
N ASN A 29 -11.94 16.00 -18.81
CA ASN A 29 -12.92 15.70 -17.77
C ASN A 29 -13.17 16.93 -16.87
N PRO A 30 -14.40 17.14 -16.38
CA PRO A 30 -14.74 18.21 -15.44
C PRO A 30 -14.30 17.87 -14.00
N LEU A 31 -13.03 17.49 -13.83
CA LEU A 31 -12.46 17.14 -12.53
C LEU A 31 -12.19 18.41 -11.70
N PRO A 32 -12.72 18.52 -10.47
CA PRO A 32 -12.40 19.64 -9.58
C PRO A 32 -11.03 19.49 -8.90
N ALA A 33 -10.53 18.25 -8.77
CA ALA A 33 -9.26 17.93 -8.14
C ALA A 33 -8.73 16.55 -8.56
N VAL A 34 -7.42 16.37 -8.45
CA VAL A 34 -6.70 15.10 -8.61
C VAL A 34 -5.83 14.83 -7.37
N PRO A 35 -6.43 14.35 -6.27
CA PRO A 35 -5.70 14.20 -5.01
C PRO A 35 -4.63 13.11 -5.12
N SER A 36 -3.42 13.37 -4.59
CA SER A 36 -2.29 12.42 -4.65
C SER A 36 -2.63 11.04 -4.08
N ALA A 37 -3.48 10.99 -3.06
CA ALA A 37 -3.92 9.74 -2.44
C ALA A 37 -4.65 8.78 -3.40
N SER A 38 -5.29 9.29 -4.46
CA SER A 38 -5.94 8.44 -5.47
C SER A 38 -4.94 7.70 -6.36
N PHE A 39 -3.67 8.12 -6.35
CA PHE A 39 -2.58 7.51 -7.11
C PHE A 39 -1.66 6.68 -6.21
N ARG A 40 -2.14 6.28 -5.03
CA ARG A 40 -1.41 5.35 -4.16
C ARG A 40 -1.13 4.05 -4.91
N GLY A 41 0.10 3.56 -4.82
CA GLY A 41 0.57 2.35 -5.48
C GLY A 41 0.91 2.50 -6.97
N PHE A 42 0.71 3.66 -7.59
CA PHE A 42 1.15 3.94 -8.96
C PHE A 42 2.65 4.24 -8.98
N THR A 43 3.47 3.23 -8.70
CA THR A 43 4.93 3.36 -8.61
C THR A 43 5.63 3.34 -9.97
N ASP A 44 4.95 2.84 -11.00
CA ASP A 44 5.48 2.69 -12.36
C ASP A 44 4.94 3.75 -13.33
N LEU A 45 4.21 4.75 -12.83
CA LEU A 45 3.55 5.76 -13.64
C LEU A 45 4.58 6.77 -14.18
N GLN A 46 4.83 6.71 -15.49
CA GLN A 46 5.80 7.58 -16.16
C GLN A 46 5.15 8.79 -16.82
N SER A 47 3.89 8.70 -17.23
CA SER A 47 3.19 9.79 -17.90
C SER A 47 1.77 9.93 -17.39
N LEU A 48 1.44 11.12 -16.89
CA LEU A 48 0.10 11.47 -16.46
C LEU A 48 -0.34 12.79 -17.08
N ALA A 49 -1.41 12.76 -17.87
CA ALA A 49 -2.05 13.95 -18.41
C ALA A 49 -3.28 14.31 -17.57
N VAL A 50 -3.34 15.56 -17.09
CA VAL A 50 -4.48 16.09 -16.31
C VAL A 50 -5.04 17.35 -16.97
N PRO A 51 -6.31 17.72 -16.70
CA PRO A 51 -6.87 19.00 -17.13
C PRO A 51 -5.98 20.18 -16.74
N LEU A 52 -5.83 21.17 -17.64
CA LEU A 52 -4.91 22.31 -17.50
C LEU A 52 -4.98 23.05 -16.16
N ALA A 53 -6.19 23.20 -15.62
CA ALA A 53 -6.43 23.92 -14.37
C ALA A 53 -5.92 23.19 -13.12
N LEU A 54 -5.60 21.90 -13.23
CA LEU A 54 -5.17 21.05 -12.13
C LEU A 54 -3.65 20.91 -12.10
N GLU A 55 -3.13 20.66 -10.90
CA GLU A 55 -1.71 20.35 -10.70
C GLU A 55 -1.45 18.86 -10.80
N CYS A 56 -0.19 18.51 -11.05
CA CYS A 56 0.25 17.13 -11.00
C CYS A 56 0.10 16.58 -9.56
N PRO A 57 -0.40 15.35 -9.40
CA PRO A 57 -0.38 14.66 -8.12
C PRO A 57 1.04 14.60 -7.54
N GLY A 58 1.17 14.90 -6.25
CA GLY A 58 2.47 15.02 -5.58
C GLY A 58 3.20 16.36 -5.81
N GLY A 59 2.60 17.30 -6.57
CA GLY A 59 3.21 18.58 -6.93
C GLY A 59 4.25 18.46 -8.04
N SER A 60 4.88 19.57 -8.42
CA SER A 60 5.93 19.58 -9.47
C SER A 60 7.16 18.75 -9.10
N ASP A 61 7.48 18.67 -7.81
CA ASP A 61 8.69 18.01 -7.31
C ASP A 61 8.61 16.47 -7.38
N ALA A 62 7.40 15.92 -7.53
CA ALA A 62 7.18 14.49 -7.74
C ALA A 62 7.53 14.00 -9.15
N TRP A 63 7.79 14.92 -10.09
CA TRP A 63 7.99 14.63 -11.50
C TRP A 63 9.32 15.21 -11.99
N GLN A 64 9.91 14.58 -13.00
CA GLN A 64 11.14 15.07 -13.62
C GLN A 64 10.86 16.27 -14.51
N ASP A 65 9.73 16.23 -15.22
CA ASP A 65 9.27 17.29 -16.10
C ASP A 65 7.77 17.48 -15.97
N VAL A 66 7.34 18.74 -15.96
CA VAL A 66 5.93 19.13 -15.95
C VAL A 66 5.75 20.16 -17.05
N THR A 67 5.16 19.71 -18.16
CA THR A 67 4.88 20.56 -19.31
C THR A 67 3.42 20.98 -19.31
N VAL A 68 3.19 22.21 -19.73
CA VAL A 68 1.85 22.77 -19.87
C VAL A 68 1.60 22.96 -21.36
N ASP A 69 0.63 22.20 -21.89
CA ASP A 69 0.14 22.37 -23.26
C ASP A 69 -1.16 23.21 -23.26
N ARG A 70 -1.76 23.44 -24.44
CA ARG A 70 -2.93 24.31 -24.60
C ARG A 70 -4.16 23.87 -23.82
N SER A 71 -4.34 22.57 -23.59
CA SER A 71 -5.54 21.99 -22.95
C SER A 71 -5.24 21.11 -21.73
N SER A 72 -3.98 20.74 -21.52
CA SER A 72 -3.59 19.76 -20.51
C SER A 72 -2.28 20.13 -19.83
N ARG A 73 -2.11 19.60 -18.63
CA ARG A 73 -0.83 19.55 -17.94
C ARG A 73 -0.33 18.12 -18.00
N LEU A 74 0.91 17.95 -18.46
CA LEU A 74 1.54 16.66 -18.64
C LEU A 74 2.67 16.51 -17.62
N CYS A 75 2.54 15.50 -16.77
CA CYS A 75 3.47 15.16 -15.70
C CYS A 75 4.28 13.95 -16.18
N GLN A 76 5.60 14.10 -16.31
CA GLN A 76 6.47 13.09 -16.90
C GLN A 76 7.57 12.65 -15.95
N GLU A 77 7.86 11.35 -16.02
CA GLU A 77 8.91 10.64 -15.32
C GLU A 77 8.89 10.90 -13.81
N GLN A 78 8.13 10.07 -13.09
CA GLN A 78 8.02 10.16 -11.65
C GLN A 78 9.39 10.06 -10.98
N ARG A 79 9.68 11.02 -10.09
CA ARG A 79 10.90 10.97 -9.27
C ARG A 79 10.69 10.02 -8.09
N ASN A 80 11.74 9.31 -7.73
CA ASN A 80 11.73 8.52 -6.50
C ASN A 80 11.89 9.45 -5.28
N PRO A 81 10.85 9.62 -4.44
CA PRO A 81 10.91 10.50 -3.27
C PRO A 81 11.89 10.01 -2.20
N CYS A 82 12.33 8.75 -2.22
CA CYS A 82 13.34 8.22 -1.30
C CYS A 82 14.77 8.60 -1.69
N ASN A 83 15.01 9.16 -2.88
CA ASN A 83 16.34 9.48 -3.39
C ASN A 83 16.76 10.95 -3.18
N SER A 84 15.96 11.73 -2.45
CA SER A 84 16.21 13.16 -2.21
C SER A 84 17.30 13.37 -1.14
N SER A 85 18.31 14.16 -1.50
CA SER A 85 19.46 14.51 -0.64
C SER A 85 19.14 15.53 0.46
N GLN A 86 17.89 16.04 0.52
CA GLN A 86 17.43 16.92 1.58
C GLN A 86 17.06 16.09 2.81
N GLN A 87 18.11 15.75 3.57
CA GLN A 87 18.20 15.60 5.03
C GLN A 87 16.90 15.68 5.86
N LEU A 88 15.92 14.85 5.55
CA LEU A 88 15.09 14.20 6.55
C LEU A 88 15.09 12.76 6.07
N ALA A 89 15.88 11.91 6.73
CA ALA A 89 15.63 10.48 6.65
C ALA A 89 14.12 10.34 6.86
N TRP A 90 13.37 10.00 5.80
CA TRP A 90 11.95 9.69 5.94
C TRP A 90 11.87 8.81 7.18
N PRO A 91 11.09 9.16 8.22
CA PRO A 91 11.26 8.60 9.56
C PRO A 91 10.62 7.22 9.60
N CYS A 92 11.12 6.35 8.74
CA CYS A 92 10.88 4.94 8.76
C CYS A 92 11.45 4.42 10.08
N PRO A 93 10.68 3.61 10.82
CA PRO A 93 11.15 3.00 12.05
C PRO A 93 12.41 2.15 11.81
N GLU A 94 13.08 1.73 12.88
CA GLU A 94 14.16 0.75 12.77
C GLU A 94 13.69 -0.49 11.98
N ASN A 95 14.63 -1.11 11.26
CA ASN A 95 14.39 -2.28 10.41
C ASN A 95 13.39 -2.03 9.27
N SER A 96 13.28 -0.80 8.80
CA SER A 96 12.47 -0.45 7.65
C SER A 96 13.18 0.51 6.70
N VAL A 97 12.86 0.35 5.42
CA VAL A 97 13.43 1.11 4.30
C VAL A 97 12.33 1.94 3.64
N CYS A 98 12.71 3.13 3.19
CA CYS A 98 11.83 3.96 2.37
C CYS A 98 11.58 3.29 1.03
N ALA A 99 10.32 3.26 0.61
CA ALA A 99 9.90 2.86 -0.72
C ALA A 99 8.88 3.87 -1.30
N PRO A 100 8.85 4.06 -2.63
CA PRO A 100 7.82 4.87 -3.27
C PRO A 100 6.43 4.22 -3.13
N ASP A 101 5.38 5.04 -3.07
CA ASP A 101 3.98 4.61 -2.97
C ASP A 101 3.07 5.39 -3.94
N GLY A 102 3.61 5.94 -5.02
CA GLY A 102 2.91 6.80 -5.97
C GLY A 102 3.49 8.22 -6.06
N PRO A 103 2.93 9.09 -6.92
CA PRO A 103 3.50 10.42 -7.19
C PRO A 103 3.60 11.28 -5.92
N GLY A 104 4.84 11.55 -5.48
CA GLY A 104 5.11 12.29 -4.25
C GLY A 104 4.73 11.57 -2.95
N LEU A 105 4.45 10.26 -3.01
CA LEU A 105 4.07 9.44 -1.87
C LEU A 105 5.18 8.46 -1.50
N VAL A 106 5.35 8.26 -0.19
CA VAL A 106 6.31 7.32 0.40
C VAL A 106 5.60 6.32 1.32
N GLN A 107 6.17 5.14 1.43
CA GLN A 107 5.84 4.14 2.43
C GLN A 107 7.13 3.56 3.03
N CYS A 108 7.01 3.01 4.24
CA CYS A 108 8.11 2.30 4.89
C CYS A 108 7.83 0.80 4.85
N LEU A 109 8.72 0.06 4.18
CA LEU A 109 8.65 -1.39 4.07
C LEU A 109 9.68 -2.00 5.00
N CYS A 110 9.39 -3.17 5.57
CA CYS A 110 10.37 -3.84 6.42
C CYS A 110 11.58 -4.28 5.60
N GLU A 111 12.76 -4.08 6.17
CA GLU A 111 14.03 -4.50 5.59
C GLU A 111 14.31 -5.97 5.94
N GLY A 112 14.89 -6.75 5.03
CA GLY A 112 15.39 -8.09 5.36
C GLY A 112 14.32 -9.06 5.93
N PRO A 113 14.65 -9.87 6.97
CA PRO A 113 13.72 -10.85 7.56
C PRO A 113 12.64 -10.22 8.46
N PHE A 114 12.69 -8.90 8.66
CA PHE A 114 11.76 -8.21 9.53
C PHE A 114 10.37 -8.10 8.91
N HIS A 115 9.33 -8.23 9.73
CA HIS A 115 7.93 -8.14 9.28
C HIS A 115 6.99 -7.75 10.42
N GLY A 116 5.72 -7.58 10.10
CA GLY A 116 4.66 -7.23 11.04
C GLY A 116 4.61 -5.73 11.38
N TYR A 117 3.87 -5.40 12.43
CA TYR A 117 3.70 -4.01 12.85
C TYR A 117 5.04 -3.40 13.27
N ARG A 118 5.42 -2.29 12.61
CA ARG A 118 6.69 -1.57 12.82
C ARG A 118 7.95 -2.43 12.65
N CYS A 119 7.89 -3.53 11.89
CA CYS A 119 9.06 -4.36 11.59
C CYS A 119 9.78 -4.90 12.83
N LEU A 120 9.01 -5.18 13.90
CA LEU A 120 9.54 -5.66 15.18
C LEU A 120 9.70 -7.18 15.25
N ARG A 121 9.15 -7.93 14.29
CA ARG A 121 9.25 -9.39 14.27
C ARG A 121 10.33 -9.80 13.29
N GLU A 122 11.23 -10.62 13.77
CA GLU A 122 12.24 -11.32 12.99
C GLU A 122 11.90 -12.81 13.01
N ASP A 123 12.18 -13.52 11.93
CA ASP A 123 11.95 -14.96 11.77
C ASP A 123 10.48 -15.45 11.79
N THR A 124 10.27 -16.66 11.28
CA THR A 124 8.93 -17.27 11.23
C THR A 124 8.41 -17.62 12.62
N PHE A 125 7.13 -17.34 12.89
CA PHE A 125 6.48 -17.81 14.12
C PHE A 125 6.56 -19.35 14.25
N PRO A 126 7.04 -19.91 15.37
CA PRO A 126 7.29 -21.35 15.51
C PRO A 126 5.98 -22.12 15.73
N MET A 127 5.19 -22.29 14.66
CA MET A 127 3.86 -22.92 14.70
C MET A 127 3.87 -24.30 15.34
N LEU A 128 4.91 -25.11 15.12
CA LEU A 128 4.99 -26.46 15.67
C LEU A 128 5.10 -26.48 17.19
N LEU A 129 5.86 -25.54 17.76
CA LEU A 129 6.03 -25.43 19.21
C LEU A 129 4.70 -25.03 19.87
N PHE A 130 4.09 -23.96 19.40
CA PHE A 130 2.83 -23.46 19.95
C PHE A 130 1.67 -24.41 19.69
N GLY A 131 1.53 -24.92 18.47
CA GLY A 131 0.50 -25.89 18.11
C GLY A 131 0.64 -27.21 18.86
N GLY A 132 1.88 -27.67 19.08
CA GLY A 132 2.17 -28.86 19.88
C GLY A 132 1.77 -28.69 21.35
N ILE A 133 2.17 -27.59 21.99
CA ILE A 133 1.79 -27.31 23.38
C ILE A 133 0.26 -27.18 23.51
N LEU A 134 -0.37 -26.39 22.63
CA LEU A 134 -1.82 -26.19 22.67
C LEU A 134 -2.56 -27.52 22.45
N GLY A 135 -2.16 -28.28 21.43
CA GLY A 135 -2.77 -29.57 21.10
C GLY A 135 -2.63 -30.60 22.21
N THR A 136 -1.46 -30.73 22.83
CA THR A 136 -1.24 -31.65 23.96
C THR A 136 -2.07 -31.26 25.19
N ALA A 137 -2.15 -29.97 25.51
CA ALA A 137 -2.97 -29.47 26.60
C ALA A 137 -4.47 -29.75 26.35
N THR A 138 -4.96 -29.49 25.14
CA THR A 138 -6.34 -29.76 24.75
C THR A 138 -6.67 -31.24 24.84
N VAL A 139 -5.86 -32.12 24.26
CA VAL A 139 -6.08 -33.58 24.30
C VAL A 139 -6.08 -34.08 25.74
N SER A 140 -5.14 -33.63 26.56
CA SER A 140 -5.05 -34.00 27.97
C SER A 140 -6.30 -33.58 28.74
N LEU A 141 -6.77 -32.35 28.55
CA LEU A 141 -7.99 -31.86 29.18
C LEU A 141 -9.23 -32.62 28.68
N SER A 142 -9.33 -32.91 27.38
CA SER A 142 -10.41 -33.72 26.83
C SER A 142 -10.45 -35.12 27.42
N LEU A 143 -9.29 -35.78 27.58
CA LEU A 143 -9.18 -37.09 28.21
C LEU A 143 -9.55 -37.06 29.69
N LEU A 144 -9.14 -36.02 30.43
CA LEU A 144 -9.51 -35.82 31.84
C LEU A 144 -11.03 -35.60 32.00
N LEU A 145 -11.61 -34.71 31.18
CA LEU A 145 -13.05 -34.44 31.18
C LEU A 145 -13.83 -35.70 30.80
N TRP A 146 -13.39 -36.44 29.79
CA TRP A 146 -13.98 -37.74 29.44
C TRP A 146 -13.90 -38.73 30.59
N GLY A 147 -12.74 -38.89 31.21
CA GLY A 147 -12.54 -39.83 32.33
C GLY A 147 -13.40 -39.50 33.54
N THR A 148 -13.51 -38.22 33.90
CA THR A 148 -14.26 -37.76 35.07
C THR A 148 -15.76 -37.69 34.83
N GLN A 149 -16.21 -37.09 33.72
CA GLN A 149 -17.63 -36.93 33.42
C GLN A 149 -18.29 -38.24 32.98
N ARG A 150 -17.61 -39.08 32.18
CA ARG A 150 -18.18 -40.35 31.70
C ARG A 150 -18.20 -41.44 32.78
N ARG A 151 -17.31 -41.36 33.79
CA ARG A 151 -17.40 -42.21 35.00
C ARG A 151 -18.56 -41.80 35.90
N LYS A 152 -18.84 -40.49 36.03
CA LYS A 152 -19.99 -39.97 36.80
C LYS A 152 -21.34 -40.34 36.17
N ALA A 153 -21.42 -40.52 34.84
CA ALA A 153 -22.62 -40.98 34.16
C ALA A 153 -22.91 -42.50 34.30
N LYS A 154 -21.96 -43.29 34.82
CA LYS A 154 -22.09 -44.75 34.99
C LYS A 154 -22.32 -45.21 36.44
N SER A 155 -22.49 -44.28 37.38
CA SER A 155 -22.86 -44.60 38.77
C SER A 155 -24.35 -44.27 38.97
N PRO A 156 -25.23 -45.25 39.20
CA PRO A 156 -26.60 -45.01 39.67
C PRO A 156 -26.61 -44.52 41.12
#